data_AF-A0A7C3EJC7-F1
#
_entry.id   AF-A0A7C3EJC7-F1
#
_cell.length_a   1.000
_cell.length_b   1.000
_cell.length_c   1.000
_cell.angle_alpha   90.00
_cell.angle_beta   90.00
_cell.angle_gamma   90.00
#
_symmetry.space_group_name_H-M   'P 1'
#
loop_
_entity.id
_entity.type
_entity.pdbx_description
1 polymer ?
#
loop_
_entity_poly.entity_id
_entity_poly.type
_entity_poly.pdbx_seq_one_letter_code
_entity_poly.pdbx_strand_id
1 'polypeptide(L)'
;MGTGRFVLAVLAAALGGLDGAARGGFYDAAVLADNPVRYYRLGEASGPTAIDISSYGGHGTYNNLAAGDFAKPGALTADPNTSVWLNGSNATVTAPDANELDLLADIAIEFWYRKTAEAGDWQRIVGKGDSAANRRNYGVWEPGGPTGACCSSSTTPAAAPC
;
A
#
# COMPACT_ATOMS: atom_id res chain seq x y z
N MET A 1 19.18 19.26 -14.28
CA MET A 1 18.10 19.05 -15.26
C MET A 1 18.37 17.73 -15.97
N GLY A 2 17.39 16.83 -15.95
CA GLY A 2 17.41 15.58 -16.72
C GLY A 2 18.28 14.47 -16.14
N THR A 3 17.96 13.18 -16.24
CA THR A 3 16.80 12.51 -16.85
C THR A 3 16.87 11.06 -16.39
N GLY A 4 15.75 10.51 -15.92
CA GLY A 4 15.40 9.07 -15.88
C GLY A 4 16.39 8.10 -15.22
N ARG A 5 16.08 6.83 -15.02
CA ARG A 5 14.93 5.99 -15.38
C ARG A 5 14.90 4.85 -14.35
N PHE A 6 13.74 4.28 -14.08
CA PHE A 6 13.62 2.89 -13.63
C PHE A 6 12.64 2.17 -14.57
N VAL A 7 12.99 0.93 -14.91
CA VAL A 7 12.30 -0.02 -15.82
C VAL A 7 11.86 -1.18 -14.90
N LEU A 8 10.58 -1.48 -14.69
CA LEU A 8 9.54 -2.10 -15.56
C LEU A 8 9.81 -3.60 -15.82
N ALA A 9 8.89 -4.54 -15.54
CA ALA A 9 7.82 -5.04 -16.43
C ALA A 9 7.12 -6.27 -15.78
N VAL A 10 5.89 -6.72 -16.07
CA VAL A 10 4.76 -6.35 -16.95
C VAL A 10 3.61 -7.33 -16.58
N LEU A 11 2.36 -6.87 -16.44
CA LEU A 11 1.36 -7.18 -17.47
C LEU A 11 0.69 -5.90 -17.97
N ALA A 12 1.30 -5.29 -19.00
CA ALA A 12 0.54 -4.51 -19.97
C ALA A 12 -0.08 -5.51 -20.95
N ALA A 13 -1.39 -5.72 -20.86
CA ALA A 13 -2.14 -6.00 -22.07
C ALA A 13 -2.01 -4.74 -22.94
N ALA A 14 -1.16 -4.79 -23.96
CA ALA A 14 -1.15 -3.77 -24.99
C ALA A 14 -2.48 -3.89 -25.76
N LEU A 15 -3.43 -3.05 -25.41
CA LEU A 15 -4.58 -2.73 -26.24
C LEU A 15 -4.56 -1.21 -26.40
N GLY A 16 -4.00 -0.75 -27.53
CA GLY A 16 -4.11 0.65 -27.90
C GLY A 16 -5.59 1.04 -28.00
N GLY A 17 -5.94 2.21 -27.46
CA GLY A 17 -7.28 2.80 -27.62
C GLY A 17 -8.28 2.60 -26.48
N LEU A 18 -7.86 2.12 -25.31
CA LEU A 18 -8.71 1.99 -24.14
C LEU A 18 -8.67 3.25 -23.27
N ASP A 19 -9.84 3.79 -22.92
CA ASP A 19 -9.94 4.90 -21.96
C ASP A 19 -9.39 4.52 -20.58
N GLY A 20 -9.04 5.51 -19.75
CA GLY A 20 -8.40 5.29 -18.46
C GLY A 20 -9.15 4.29 -17.56
N ALA A 21 -10.49 4.34 -17.53
CA ALA A 21 -11.29 3.41 -16.75
C ALA A 21 -11.11 1.94 -17.18
N ALA A 22 -10.99 1.68 -18.48
CA ALA A 22 -10.72 0.35 -19.00
C ALA A 22 -9.32 -0.12 -18.57
N ARG A 23 -8.31 0.76 -18.61
CA ARG A 23 -6.93 0.45 -18.18
C ARG A 23 -6.80 0.24 -16.67
N GLY A 24 -7.54 0.97 -15.84
CA GLY A 24 -7.69 0.66 -14.41
C GLY A 24 -8.27 -0.73 -14.20
N GLY A 25 -9.32 -1.09 -14.96
CA GLY A 25 -9.88 -2.45 -14.96
C GLY A 25 -8.88 -3.55 -15.33
N PHE A 26 -7.93 -3.29 -16.25
CA PHE A 26 -6.86 -4.25 -16.58
C PHE A 26 -5.84 -4.41 -15.45
N TYR A 27 -5.48 -3.31 -14.77
CA TYR A 27 -4.60 -3.39 -13.60
C TYR A 27 -5.25 -4.20 -12.48
N ASP A 28 -6.51 -3.89 -12.17
CA ASP A 28 -7.27 -4.61 -11.15
C ASP A 28 -7.42 -6.10 -11.49
N ALA A 29 -7.73 -6.43 -12.75
CA ALA A 29 -7.83 -7.81 -13.20
C ALA A 29 -6.49 -8.57 -13.09
N ALA A 30 -5.37 -7.92 -13.39
CA ALA A 30 -4.05 -8.53 -13.26
C ALA A 30 -3.72 -8.83 -11.79
N VAL A 31 -3.93 -7.87 -10.88
CA VAL A 31 -3.69 -8.07 -9.45
C VAL A 31 -4.63 -9.12 -8.87
N LEU A 32 -5.92 -9.10 -9.23
CA LEU A 32 -6.89 -10.10 -8.75
C LEU A 32 -6.60 -11.52 -9.24
N ALA A 33 -5.91 -11.68 -10.38
CA ALA A 33 -5.48 -12.98 -10.89
C ALA A 33 -4.40 -13.63 -10.00
N ASP A 34 -3.69 -12.86 -9.19
CA ASP A 34 -2.71 -13.35 -8.20
C ASP A 34 -3.36 -13.72 -6.85
N ASN A 35 -4.69 -13.63 -6.74
CA ASN A 35 -5.48 -13.97 -5.56
C ASN A 35 -4.96 -13.30 -4.26
N PRO A 36 -4.82 -11.96 -4.22
CA PRO A 36 -4.28 -11.27 -3.06
C PRO A 36 -5.18 -11.45 -1.84
N VAL A 37 -4.58 -11.59 -0.65
CA VAL A 37 -5.33 -11.68 0.61
C VAL A 37 -6.04 -10.36 0.94
N ARG A 38 -5.43 -9.23 0.56
CA ARG A 38 -6.02 -7.89 0.66
C ARG A 38 -5.64 -7.10 -0.58
N TYR A 39 -6.59 -6.37 -1.13
CA TYR A 39 -6.31 -5.45 -2.21
C TYR A 39 -7.08 -4.14 -2.02
N TYR A 40 -6.36 -3.11 -1.55
CA TYR A 40 -6.89 -1.77 -1.37
C TYR A 40 -6.36 -0.86 -2.48
N ARG A 41 -7.29 -0.30 -3.25
CA ARG A 41 -6.97 0.69 -4.30
C ARG A 41 -6.76 2.09 -3.75
N LEU A 42 -7.36 2.35 -2.59
CA LEU A 42 -7.33 3.64 -1.90
C LEU A 42 -7.89 4.80 -2.77
N GLY A 43 -8.90 4.47 -3.58
CA GLY A 43 -9.52 5.36 -4.56
C GLY A 43 -10.80 6.04 -4.08
N GLU A 44 -11.21 5.82 -2.83
CA GLU A 44 -12.45 6.38 -2.30
C GLU A 44 -12.38 7.91 -2.20
N ALA A 45 -13.50 8.58 -2.52
CA ALA A 45 -13.60 10.04 -2.41
C ALA A 45 -13.74 10.51 -0.95
N SER A 46 -14.09 9.61 -0.03
CA SER A 46 -14.26 9.85 1.40
C SER A 46 -14.18 8.55 2.19
N GLY A 47 -13.78 8.64 3.46
CA GLY A 47 -13.82 7.53 4.41
C GLY A 47 -15.18 7.37 5.12
N PRO A 48 -15.27 6.50 6.14
CA PRO A 48 -14.14 5.84 6.81
C PRO A 48 -13.72 4.50 6.18
N THR A 49 -14.45 3.97 5.19
CA THR A 49 -14.19 2.63 4.67
C THR A 49 -13.15 2.64 3.55
N ALA A 50 -12.10 1.83 3.69
CA ALA A 50 -11.19 1.46 2.61
C ALA A 50 -11.64 0.13 2.01
N ILE A 51 -12.05 0.12 0.74
CA ILE A 51 -12.65 -1.06 0.12
C ILE A 51 -11.54 -2.05 -0.23
N ASP A 52 -11.64 -3.24 0.37
CA ASP A 52 -10.91 -4.43 -0.08
C ASP A 52 -11.68 -5.04 -1.26
N ILE A 53 -11.06 -5.02 -2.44
CA ILE A 53 -11.63 -5.61 -3.66
C ILE A 53 -11.15 -7.05 -3.91
N SER A 54 -10.36 -7.62 -2.99
CA SER A 54 -10.03 -9.05 -3.03
C SER A 54 -11.27 -9.92 -2.78
N SER A 55 -11.14 -11.23 -3.00
CA SER A 55 -12.19 -12.20 -2.68
C SER A 55 -12.44 -12.38 -1.17
N TYR A 56 -11.55 -11.86 -0.31
CA TYR A 56 -11.67 -12.00 1.15
C TYR A 56 -12.60 -10.95 1.77
N GLY A 57 -12.80 -9.80 1.11
CA GLY A 57 -13.76 -8.78 1.55
C GLY A 57 -13.44 -8.13 2.90
N GLY A 58 -12.16 -8.11 3.30
CA GLY A 58 -11.71 -7.53 4.57
C GLY A 58 -11.58 -6.01 4.49
N HIS A 59 -12.71 -5.29 4.34
CA HIS A 59 -12.70 -3.82 4.25
C HIS A 59 -11.96 -3.19 5.44
N GLY A 60 -11.06 -2.27 5.13
CA GLY A 60 -10.27 -1.54 6.10
C GLY A 60 -10.94 -0.24 6.54
N THR A 61 -10.27 0.46 7.46
CA THR A 61 -10.70 1.74 8.01
C THR A 61 -9.65 2.82 7.81
N TYR A 62 -10.04 3.94 7.22
CA TYR A 62 -9.29 5.19 7.21
C TYR A 62 -9.39 5.87 8.57
N ASN A 63 -8.24 6.14 9.20
CA ASN A 63 -8.16 6.79 10.50
C ASN A 63 -7.45 8.13 10.35
N ASN A 64 -8.02 9.21 10.90
CA ASN A 64 -7.43 10.55 10.94
C ASN A 64 -7.12 11.18 9.55
N LEU A 65 -7.87 10.80 8.51
CA LEU A 65 -7.84 11.49 7.21
C LEU A 65 -8.92 12.58 7.17
N ALA A 66 -8.55 13.79 6.75
CA ALA A 66 -9.49 14.85 6.43
C ALA A 66 -10.02 14.71 5.00
N ALA A 67 -11.11 15.41 4.66
CA ALA A 67 -11.67 15.38 3.30
C ALA A 67 -10.65 15.75 2.22
N GLY A 68 -9.73 16.68 2.54
CA GLY A 68 -8.66 17.08 1.64
C GLY A 68 -7.56 16.04 1.46
N ASP A 69 -7.54 14.94 2.20
CA ASP A 69 -6.54 13.88 2.09
C ASP A 69 -6.92 12.80 1.06
N PHE A 70 -8.17 12.77 0.62
CA PHE A 70 -8.65 11.86 -0.43
C PHE A 70 -8.43 12.42 -1.84
N ALA A 71 -8.72 11.60 -2.85
CA ALA A 71 -8.68 11.97 -4.26
C ALA A 71 -7.34 12.55 -4.74
N LYS A 72 -6.23 12.07 -4.20
CA LYS A 72 -4.89 12.44 -4.68
C LYS A 72 -4.60 11.76 -6.02
N PRO A 73 -3.74 12.35 -6.88
CA PRO A 73 -3.32 11.68 -8.09
C PRO A 73 -2.80 10.26 -7.81
N GLY A 74 -3.27 9.28 -8.58
CA GLY A 74 -2.82 7.89 -8.50
C GLY A 74 -1.39 7.71 -9.02
N ALA A 75 -0.80 6.54 -8.73
CA ALA A 75 0.56 6.22 -9.16
C ALA A 75 0.66 5.87 -10.65
N LEU A 76 -0.43 5.39 -11.26
CA LEU A 76 -0.43 4.84 -12.61
C LEU A 76 -1.04 5.86 -13.58
N THR A 77 -0.24 6.33 -14.55
CA THR A 77 -0.59 7.44 -15.46
C THR A 77 -1.84 7.21 -16.32
N ALA A 78 -2.25 5.96 -16.51
CA ALA A 78 -3.39 5.61 -17.35
C ALA A 78 -4.52 4.94 -16.56
N ASP A 79 -4.47 5.03 -15.24
CA ASP A 79 -5.45 4.49 -14.33
C ASP A 79 -6.12 5.66 -13.59
N PRO A 80 -7.44 5.83 -13.67
CA PRO A 80 -8.13 6.95 -13.05
C PRO A 80 -8.24 6.78 -11.54
N ASN A 81 -7.92 5.61 -10.99
CA ASN A 81 -7.98 5.38 -9.56
C ASN A 81 -7.06 6.34 -8.81
N THR A 82 -7.64 7.06 -7.86
CA THR A 82 -6.92 8.03 -7.03
C THR A 82 -6.14 7.34 -5.91
N SER A 83 -5.40 8.13 -5.14
CA SER A 83 -4.74 7.70 -3.92
C SER A 83 -5.20 8.54 -2.72
N VAL A 84 -4.74 8.17 -1.54
CA VAL A 84 -4.90 8.95 -0.31
C VAL A 84 -3.58 9.54 0.15
N TRP A 85 -3.66 10.68 0.85
CA TRP A 85 -2.54 11.30 1.54
C TRP A 85 -2.49 10.80 2.99
N LEU A 86 -1.39 10.12 3.35
CA LEU A 86 -1.09 9.77 4.73
C LEU A 86 -0.04 10.74 5.26
N ASN A 87 -0.38 11.44 6.34
CA ASN A 87 0.41 12.54 6.90
C ASN A 87 1.71 12.12 7.61
N GLY A 88 2.02 10.82 7.68
CA GLY A 88 3.22 10.29 8.34
C GLY A 88 3.23 10.43 9.88
N SER A 89 2.09 10.75 10.50
CA SER A 89 1.97 10.93 11.94
C SER A 89 0.87 10.04 12.54
N ASN A 90 -0.38 10.26 12.16
CA ASN A 90 -1.53 9.54 12.70
C ASN A 90 -2.57 9.13 11.63
N ALA A 91 -2.43 9.59 10.39
CA ALA A 91 -3.27 9.18 9.28
C ALA A 91 -2.87 7.78 8.83
N THR A 92 -3.78 6.81 8.93
CA THR A 92 -3.50 5.40 8.61
C THR A 92 -4.69 4.73 7.93
N VAL A 93 -4.40 3.62 7.24
CA VAL A 93 -5.40 2.65 6.79
C VAL A 93 -5.19 1.36 7.58
N THR A 94 -6.21 0.89 8.27
CA THR A 94 -6.12 -0.32 9.11
C THR A 94 -7.01 -1.40 8.54
N ALA A 95 -6.41 -2.51 8.12
CA ALA A 95 -7.14 -3.73 7.79
C ALA A 95 -7.62 -4.44 9.07
N PRO A 96 -8.79 -5.09 9.06
CA PRO A 96 -9.21 -5.91 10.18
C PRO A 96 -8.26 -7.10 10.36
N ASP A 97 -8.05 -7.49 11.61
CA ASP A 97 -7.31 -8.70 11.93
C ASP A 97 -8.01 -9.93 11.34
N ALA A 98 -7.22 -10.81 10.75
CA ALA A 98 -7.71 -12.03 10.13
C ALA A 98 -6.60 -13.09 10.09
N ASN A 99 -7.01 -14.35 10.10
CA ASN A 99 -6.12 -15.51 10.07
C ASN A 99 -5.37 -15.62 8.73
N GLU A 100 -5.94 -15.16 7.62
CA GLU A 100 -5.24 -15.21 6.32
C GLU A 100 -4.10 -14.19 6.23
N LEU A 101 -4.04 -13.26 7.18
CA LEU A 101 -2.93 -12.34 7.36
C LEU A 101 -1.90 -12.88 8.37
N ASP A 102 -2.01 -14.11 8.87
CA ASP A 102 -0.98 -14.71 9.70
C ASP A 102 0.06 -15.44 8.81
N LEU A 103 1.35 -15.24 9.11
CA LEU A 103 2.44 -15.88 8.37
C LEU A 103 2.50 -17.38 8.66
N LEU A 104 1.81 -18.16 7.83
CA LEU A 104 1.91 -19.62 7.81
C LEU A 104 2.79 -20.13 6.65
N ALA A 105 3.13 -19.25 5.70
CA ALA A 105 3.95 -19.50 4.51
C ALA A 105 4.61 -18.18 4.03
N ASP A 106 5.33 -18.25 2.91
CA ASP A 106 5.92 -17.08 2.25
C ASP A 106 4.86 -16.06 1.85
N ILE A 107 5.22 -14.77 1.89
CA ILE A 107 4.35 -13.66 1.49
C ILE A 107 5.03 -12.77 0.46
N ALA A 108 4.20 -12.18 -0.40
CA ALA A 108 4.57 -11.04 -1.23
C ALA A 108 3.73 -9.82 -0.79
N ILE A 109 4.34 -8.64 -0.81
CA ILE A 109 3.68 -7.36 -0.54
C ILE A 109 4.02 -6.42 -1.69
N GLU A 110 2.97 -5.85 -2.30
CA GLU A 110 3.10 -4.93 -3.42
C GLU A 110 2.30 -3.66 -3.16
N PHE A 111 2.91 -2.50 -3.40
CA PHE A 111 2.25 -1.20 -3.24
C PHE A 111 2.98 -0.11 -4.02
N TRP A 112 2.26 0.97 -4.27
CA TRP A 112 2.81 2.24 -4.75
C TRP A 112 2.69 3.29 -3.65
N TYR A 113 3.75 4.05 -3.41
CA TYR A 113 3.71 5.20 -2.53
C TYR A 113 4.56 6.35 -3.06
N ARG A 114 4.25 7.56 -2.64
CA ARG A 114 5.06 8.75 -2.90
C ARG A 114 5.33 9.47 -1.58
N LYS A 115 6.62 9.58 -1.25
CA LYS A 115 7.08 10.38 -0.12
C LYS A 115 7.27 11.85 -0.53
N THR A 116 6.96 12.78 0.38
CA THR A 116 7.22 14.23 0.18
C THR A 116 8.17 14.83 1.21
N ALA A 117 8.48 14.09 2.28
CA ALA A 117 9.41 14.49 3.32
C ALA A 117 10.04 13.25 3.96
N GLU A 118 11.27 13.38 4.43
CA GLU A 118 11.95 12.35 5.21
C GLU A 118 11.41 12.32 6.65
N ALA A 119 11.22 11.12 7.18
CA ALA A 119 10.92 10.96 8.59
C ALA A 119 12.20 11.09 9.42
N GLY A 120 12.08 11.65 10.62
CA GLY A 120 13.18 11.71 11.60
C GLY A 120 13.44 10.38 12.31
N ASP A 121 12.52 9.43 12.18
CA ASP A 121 12.57 8.10 12.79
C ASP A 121 11.87 7.08 11.87
N TRP A 122 12.03 5.79 12.16
CA TRP A 122 11.46 4.68 11.42
C TRP A 122 9.95 4.80 11.20
N GLN A 123 9.52 4.60 9.96
CA GLN A 123 8.11 4.55 9.57
C GLN A 123 7.72 3.16 9.11
N ARG A 124 6.60 2.65 9.63
CA ARG A 124 5.96 1.46 9.04
C ARG A 124 5.15 1.91 7.84
N ILE A 125 5.54 1.48 6.65
CA ILE A 125 4.80 1.79 5.41
C ILE A 125 3.61 0.85 5.28
N VAL A 126 3.81 -0.43 5.55
CA VAL A 126 2.77 -1.46 5.61
C VAL A 126 3.23 -2.57 6.54
N GLY A 127 2.32 -3.19 7.28
CA GLY A 127 2.66 -4.37 8.05
C GLY A 127 1.57 -4.80 9.01
N LYS A 128 1.67 -6.05 9.46
CA LYS A 128 0.86 -6.60 10.53
C LYS A 128 1.64 -6.55 11.83
N GLY A 129 1.00 -6.01 12.85
CA GLY A 129 1.55 -5.96 14.19
C GLY A 129 0.79 -5.02 15.09
N ASP A 130 1.10 -5.12 16.37
CA ASP A 130 0.55 -4.31 17.43
C ASP A 130 1.64 -3.38 17.96
N SER A 131 1.49 -2.10 17.64
CA SER A 131 2.42 -1.06 18.08
C SER A 131 2.37 -0.82 19.59
N ALA A 132 1.25 -1.13 20.26
CA ALA A 132 1.11 -0.97 21.70
C ALA A 132 1.81 -2.10 22.48
N ALA A 133 1.81 -3.32 21.93
CA ALA A 133 2.49 -4.47 22.51
C ALA A 133 3.90 -4.75 21.91
N ASN A 134 4.39 -3.88 21.00
CA ASN A 134 5.60 -4.08 20.20
C ASN A 134 5.66 -5.47 19.51
N ARG A 135 4.51 -6.03 19.15
CA ARG A 135 4.42 -7.31 18.44
C ARG A 135 4.44 -7.00 16.96
N ARG A 136 5.59 -7.15 16.33
CA ARG A 136 5.69 -7.14 14.87
C ARG A 136 5.41 -8.56 14.40
N ASN A 137 4.74 -8.73 13.26
CA ASN A 137 4.64 -10.03 12.60
C ASN A 137 5.46 -9.94 11.31
N TYR A 138 5.06 -9.00 10.45
CA TYR A 138 5.79 -8.63 9.25
C TYR A 138 5.49 -7.19 8.84
N GLY A 139 6.36 -6.61 8.04
CA GLY A 139 6.09 -5.32 7.40
C GLY A 139 7.26 -4.79 6.59
N VAL A 140 6.95 -3.78 5.79
CA VAL A 140 7.91 -2.95 5.09
C VAL A 140 8.08 -1.66 5.88
N TRP A 141 9.32 -1.36 6.21
CA TRP A 141 9.71 -0.21 7.01
C TRP A 141 10.65 0.69 6.23
N GLU A 142 10.56 1.98 6.50
CA GLU A 142 11.52 2.95 6.00
C GLU A 142 12.27 3.54 7.20
N PRO A 143 13.62 3.48 7.22
CA PRO A 143 14.41 4.15 8.23
C PRO A 143 14.29 5.68 8.11
N GLY A 144 14.69 6.39 9.16
CA GLY A 144 14.82 7.83 9.08
C GLY A 144 15.86 8.25 8.03
N GLY A 145 15.57 9.34 7.32
CA GLY A 145 16.44 9.88 6.27
C GLY A 145 16.35 9.13 4.92
N PRO A 146 17.26 9.43 3.97
CA PRO A 146 17.10 9.12 2.55
C PRO A 146 17.33 7.64 2.19
N THR A 147 17.38 6.75 3.17
CA THR A 147 17.63 5.32 2.93
C THR A 147 16.34 4.66 2.45
N GLY A 148 16.43 3.73 1.49
CA GLY A 148 15.28 3.02 0.95
C GLY A 148 14.58 2.11 1.96
N ALA A 149 13.38 1.65 1.62
CA ALA A 149 12.60 0.76 2.47
C ALA A 149 13.22 -0.66 2.57
N CYS A 150 13.03 -1.32 3.70
CA CYS A 150 13.43 -2.70 3.95
C CYS A 150 12.23 -3.56 4.40
N CYS A 151 12.27 -4.84 4.03
CA CYS A 151 11.30 -5.83 4.50
C CYS A 151 11.79 -6.45 5.80
N SER A 152 10.89 -6.67 6.75
CA SER A 152 11.21 -7.34 8.01
C SER A 152 10.08 -8.28 8.44
N SER A 153 10.48 -9.38 9.08
CA SER A 153 9.60 -10.27 9.84
C SER A 153 10.32 -10.61 11.14
N SER A 154 9.67 -10.43 12.28
CA SER A 154 10.23 -10.86 13.57
C SER A 154 9.10 -11.34 14.47
N THR A 155 9.31 -12.44 15.18
CA THR A 155 8.45 -12.81 16.33
C THR A 155 8.90 -12.12 17.62
N THR A 156 10.00 -11.36 17.58
CA THR A 156 10.63 -10.71 18.73
C THR A 156 10.64 -9.17 18.60
N PRO A 157 10.49 -8.45 19.74
CA PRO A 157 10.46 -6.99 19.81
C PRO A 157 11.88 -6.41 19.75
N ALA A 158 12.53 -6.45 18.60
CA ALA A 158 13.75 -5.70 18.36
C ALA A 158 13.60 -4.87 17.08
N ALA A 159 14.16 -3.65 17.09
CA ALA A 159 14.19 -2.77 15.94
C ALA A 159 14.69 -3.54 14.73
N ALA A 160 13.87 -3.65 13.68
CA ALA A 160 14.25 -4.33 12.45
C ALA A 160 15.46 -3.59 11.86
N PRO A 161 16.67 -4.17 11.84
CA PRO A 161 17.68 -3.67 10.93
C PRO A 161 17.27 -4.13 9.52
N CYS A 162 17.71 -3.40 8.51
CA CYS A 162 17.92 -4.02 7.21
C CYS A 162 18.83 -5.24 7.37
#